data_AF-A0A7S1NN50-F1
#
_entry.id   AF-A0A7S1NN50-F1
#
_cell.length_a   1.000
_cell.length_b   1.000
_cell.length_c   1.000
_cell.angle_alpha   90.00
_cell.angle_beta   90.00
_cell.angle_gamma   90.00
#
_symmetry.space_group_name_H-M   'P 1'
#
loop_
_entity.id
_entity.type
_entity.pdbx_description
1 polymer ?
#
loop_
_entity_poly.entity_id
_entity_poly.type
_entity_poly.pdbx_seq_one_letter_code
_entity_poly.pdbx_strand_id
1 'polypeptide(L)'
;RAPKKPKVEEKPVWETSGALAEDTNTFKGKQLKWSEPPDMRKPVEKYRLYIFKDGVPLEKEPYRLRNAAYMFGRDRTVVDIPGDHPTISSQHAVLVYRLVHKKTQDDTTGVSTTKRK
;
A
#
# COMPACT_ATOMS: atom_id res chain seq x y z
N ARG A 1 37.16 17.70 35.60
CA ARG A 1 36.97 17.85 34.15
C ARG A 1 36.85 16.44 33.56
N ALA A 2 35.66 15.97 33.21
CA ALA A 2 35.46 14.60 32.73
C ALA A 2 36.29 14.35 31.44
N PRO A 3 36.92 13.18 31.27
CA PRO A 3 37.65 12.87 30.06
C PRO A 3 36.66 12.74 28.89
N LYS A 4 36.86 13.56 27.85
CA LYS A 4 36.12 13.43 26.58
C LYS A 4 36.47 12.08 25.98
N LYS A 5 35.47 11.21 25.81
CA LYS A 5 35.65 9.92 25.12
C LYS A 5 36.22 10.17 23.72
N PRO A 6 37.17 9.34 23.24
CA PRO A 6 37.75 9.52 21.92
C PRO A 6 36.66 9.42 20.86
N LYS A 7 36.64 10.37 19.93
CA LYS A 7 35.74 10.41 18.79
C LYS A 7 36.15 9.25 17.88
N VAL A 8 35.42 8.15 17.94
CA VAL A 8 35.61 7.00 17.05
C VAL A 8 35.44 7.52 15.62
N GLU A 9 36.44 7.31 14.77
CA GLU A 9 36.36 7.67 13.36
C GLU A 9 35.22 6.87 12.72
N GLU A 10 34.13 7.56 12.40
CA GLU A 10 32.98 6.96 11.74
C GLU A 10 33.40 6.55 10.33
N LYS A 11 33.42 5.24 10.10
CA LYS A 11 33.67 4.68 8.77
C LYS A 11 32.55 5.14 7.83
N PRO A 12 32.85 5.38 6.53
CA PRO A 12 31.81 5.68 5.56
C PRO A 12 30.77 4.56 5.55
N VAL A 13 29.51 4.94 5.75
CA VAL A 13 28.35 4.05 5.67
C VAL A 13 27.70 4.27 4.31
N TRP A 14 27.72 3.22 3.48
CA TRP A 14 27.05 3.22 2.17
C TRP A 14 25.62 2.67 2.24
N GLU A 15 25.10 2.48 3.44
CA GLU A 15 23.70 2.10 3.64
C GLU A 15 22.79 3.30 3.34
N THR A 16 21.57 3.00 2.92
CA THR A 16 20.59 4.03 2.59
C THR A 16 20.12 4.71 3.87
N SER A 17 20.45 5.99 4.03
CA SER A 17 19.85 6.82 5.06
C SER A 17 18.38 7.04 4.68
N GLY A 18 17.45 6.47 5.45
CA GLY A 18 16.01 6.52 5.19
C GLY A 18 15.41 7.92 5.05
N ALA A 19 16.19 8.98 5.30
CA ALA A 19 15.82 10.39 5.20
C ALA A 19 15.21 10.77 3.84
N LEU A 20 15.79 10.28 2.72
CA LEU A 20 15.22 10.60 1.39
C LEU A 20 13.82 10.00 1.20
N ALA A 21 13.59 8.82 1.77
CA ALA A 21 12.29 8.16 1.71
C ALA A 21 11.27 8.85 2.65
N GLU A 22 11.72 9.45 3.75
CA GLU A 22 10.87 10.25 4.64
C GLU A 22 10.38 11.50 3.92
N ASP A 23 11.27 12.23 3.25
CA ASP A 23 10.93 13.46 2.53
C ASP A 23 9.98 13.20 1.35
N THR A 24 10.17 12.09 0.63
CA THR A 24 9.39 11.80 -0.58
C THR A 24 7.97 11.31 -0.28
N ASN A 25 7.80 10.50 0.77
CA ASN A 25 6.57 9.75 1.01
C ASN A 25 5.96 10.05 2.38
N THR A 26 5.91 11.32 2.79
CA THR A 26 5.19 11.71 4.01
C THR A 26 3.70 11.91 3.71
N PHE A 27 2.84 11.09 4.33
CA PHE A 27 1.39 11.29 4.30
C PHE A 27 0.89 11.59 5.71
N LYS A 28 0.29 12.78 5.90
CA LYS A 28 -0.25 13.24 7.20
C LYS A 28 0.75 13.10 8.37
N GLY A 29 2.02 13.40 8.11
CA GLY A 29 3.09 13.35 9.13
C GLY A 29 3.61 11.95 9.47
N LYS A 30 3.22 10.90 8.72
CA LYS A 30 3.79 9.55 8.83
C LYS A 30 4.38 9.12 7.49
N GLN A 31 5.53 8.46 7.54
CA GLN A 31 6.17 7.90 6.36
C GLN A 31 5.34 6.74 5.81
N LEU A 32 4.96 6.84 4.54
CA LEU A 32 4.31 5.78 3.78
C LEU A 32 5.38 4.87 3.21
N LYS A 33 5.30 3.57 3.53
CA LYS A 33 6.29 2.58 3.05
C LYS A 33 6.12 2.19 1.59
N TRP A 34 4.91 2.40 1.05
CA TRP A 34 4.55 1.97 -0.29
C TRP A 34 4.53 3.16 -1.26
N SER A 35 4.81 2.90 -2.53
CA SER A 35 4.76 3.88 -3.61
C SER A 35 3.85 3.42 -4.75
N GLU A 36 3.11 4.38 -5.31
CA GLU A 36 2.18 4.11 -6.42
C GLU A 36 2.92 3.66 -7.68
N PRO A 37 2.55 2.50 -8.25
CA PRO A 37 3.18 2.00 -9.45
C PRO A 37 2.57 2.71 -10.67
N PRO A 38 3.34 2.88 -11.76
CA PRO A 38 2.91 3.69 -12.92
C PRO A 38 1.75 3.05 -13.72
N ASP A 39 1.49 1.76 -13.54
CA ASP A 39 0.42 0.97 -14.15
C ASP A 39 -0.90 1.02 -13.37
N MET A 40 -0.94 1.76 -12.26
CA MET A 40 -2.11 1.90 -11.41
C MET A 40 -3.25 2.62 -12.15
N ARG A 41 -4.44 2.01 -12.17
CA ARG A 41 -5.63 2.60 -12.79
C ARG A 41 -6.88 2.29 -11.97
N LYS A 42 -7.83 3.23 -11.98
CA LYS A 42 -9.13 3.02 -11.34
C LYS A 42 -9.87 1.86 -12.03
N PRO A 43 -10.48 0.94 -11.27
CA PRO A 43 -11.25 -0.15 -11.86
C PRO A 43 -12.50 0.40 -12.55
N VAL A 44 -12.84 -0.17 -13.70
CA VAL A 44 -14.13 0.08 -14.36
C VAL A 44 -15.25 -0.71 -13.67
N GLU A 45 -14.90 -1.87 -13.12
CA GLU A 45 -15.83 -2.75 -12.42
C GLU A 45 -16.10 -2.28 -10.99
N LYS A 46 -17.32 -2.51 -10.50
CA LYS A 46 -17.73 -2.12 -9.16
C LYS A 46 -17.50 -3.27 -8.18
N TYR A 47 -16.36 -3.25 -7.49
CA TYR A 47 -16.06 -4.21 -6.45
C TYR A 47 -16.62 -3.78 -5.08
N ARG A 48 -17.05 -4.77 -4.30
CA ARG A 48 -17.45 -4.62 -2.89
C ARG A 48 -16.68 -5.61 -2.05
N LEU A 49 -16.09 -5.12 -0.94
CA LEU A 49 -15.37 -5.96 0.01
C LEU A 49 -16.26 -6.21 1.22
N TYR A 50 -16.47 -7.48 1.52
CA TYR A 50 -17.22 -7.94 2.69
C TYR A 50 -16.24 -8.50 3.72
N ILE A 51 -16.36 -8.04 4.97
CA ILE A 51 -15.53 -8.51 6.07
C ILE A 51 -16.42 -9.34 6.99
N PHE A 52 -16.03 -10.60 7.17
CA PHE A 52 -16.70 -11.53 8.06
C PHE A 52 -15.77 -11.91 9.20
N LYS A 53 -16.34 -12.00 10.40
CA LYS A 53 -15.67 -12.56 11.57
C LYS A 53 -16.63 -13.57 12.20
N ASP A 54 -16.18 -14.82 12.35
CA ASP A 54 -16.97 -15.91 12.93
C ASP A 54 -18.35 -16.11 12.26
N GLY A 55 -18.42 -15.89 10.94
CA GLY A 55 -19.65 -16.01 10.15
C GLY A 55 -20.58 -14.80 10.24
N VAL A 56 -20.28 -13.81 11.08
CA VAL A 56 -21.04 -12.57 11.21
C VAL A 56 -20.36 -11.47 10.38
N PRO A 57 -21.12 -10.72 9.55
CA PRO A 57 -20.58 -9.54 8.89
C PRO A 57 -20.20 -8.49 9.94
N LEU A 58 -18.93 -8.10 9.94
CA LEU A 58 -18.39 -7.16 10.94
C LEU A 58 -18.91 -5.74 10.71
N GLU A 59 -19.19 -5.40 9.45
CA GLU A 59 -19.78 -4.13 9.04
C GLU A 59 -21.12 -4.33 8.36
N LYS A 60 -22.06 -3.41 8.68
CA LYS A 60 -23.40 -3.42 8.11
C LYS A 60 -23.42 -3.08 6.62
N GLU A 61 -22.47 -2.26 6.16
CA GLU A 61 -22.28 -1.94 4.75
C GLU A 61 -20.90 -2.40 4.27
N PRO A 62 -20.79 -3.05 3.09
CA PRO A 62 -19.51 -3.44 2.52
C PRO A 62 -18.73 -2.24 1.98
N TYR A 63 -17.40 -2.30 2.08
CA TYR A 63 -16.52 -1.28 1.48
C TYR A 63 -16.67 -1.23 -0.03
N ARG A 64 -16.86 -0.02 -0.57
CA ARG A 64 -17.00 0.23 -2.02
C ARG A 64 -15.63 0.55 -2.61
N LEU A 65 -15.03 -0.42 -3.30
CA LEU A 65 -13.69 -0.28 -3.85
C LEU A 65 -13.70 0.41 -5.23
N ARG A 66 -13.77 1.75 -5.25
CA ARG A 66 -13.77 2.60 -6.47
C ARG A 66 -12.46 3.33 -6.79
N ASN A 67 -11.66 3.66 -5.78
CA ASN A 67 -10.32 4.22 -5.91
C ASN A 67 -9.33 3.18 -6.46
N ALA A 68 -8.17 3.66 -6.91
CA ALA A 68 -7.15 2.82 -7.54
C ALA A 68 -6.30 2.04 -6.53
N ALA A 69 -6.15 2.53 -5.31
CA ALA A 69 -5.44 1.87 -4.23
C ALA A 69 -6.20 1.97 -2.91
N TYR A 70 -5.96 0.99 -2.02
CA TYR A 70 -6.48 0.92 -0.66
C TYR A 70 -5.41 0.37 0.26
N MET A 71 -5.17 1.03 1.38
CA MET A 71 -4.31 0.50 2.43
C MET A 71 -5.10 -0.17 3.55
N PHE A 72 -4.55 -1.27 4.06
CA PHE A 72 -5.00 -2.02 5.23
C PHE A 72 -3.97 -1.94 6.35
N GLY A 73 -4.44 -1.84 7.59
CA GLY A 73 -3.57 -1.78 8.76
C GLY A 73 -4.31 -1.32 10.01
N ARG A 74 -3.57 -1.25 11.12
CA ARG A 74 -4.10 -0.85 12.42
C ARG A 74 -4.24 0.68 12.56
N ASP A 75 -3.44 1.44 11.82
CA ASP A 75 -3.30 2.88 12.02
C ASP A 75 -4.30 3.70 11.21
N ARG A 76 -5.42 4.05 11.85
CA ARG A 76 -6.56 4.75 11.24
C ARG A 76 -6.23 6.14 10.68
N THR A 77 -5.09 6.75 11.04
CA THR A 77 -4.72 8.07 10.50
C THR A 77 -4.25 7.99 9.04
N VAL A 78 -3.64 6.86 8.66
CA VAL A 78 -3.01 6.66 7.35
C VAL A 78 -3.79 5.66 6.50
N VAL A 79 -4.38 4.64 7.12
CA VAL A 79 -5.03 3.49 6.48
C VAL A 79 -6.46 3.82 6.03
N ASP A 80 -6.87 3.32 4.86
CA ASP A 80 -8.24 3.48 4.34
C ASP A 80 -9.22 2.48 4.98
N ILE A 81 -8.81 1.21 5.09
CA ILE A 81 -9.64 0.13 5.65
C ILE A 81 -8.97 -0.38 6.93
N PRO A 82 -9.48 -0.01 8.12
CA PRO A 82 -8.86 -0.38 9.38
C PRO A 82 -9.06 -1.87 9.69
N GLY A 83 -7.99 -2.52 10.13
CA GLY A 83 -8.01 -3.89 10.65
C GLY A 83 -7.88 -3.89 12.17
N ASP A 84 -8.96 -4.24 12.88
CA ASP A 84 -8.98 -4.31 14.35
C ASP A 84 -8.53 -5.70 14.85
N HIS A 85 -7.30 -6.11 14.50
CA HIS A 85 -6.69 -7.35 14.98
C HIS A 85 -5.28 -7.10 15.54
N PRO A 86 -4.93 -7.65 16.72
CA PRO A 86 -3.65 -7.35 17.40
C PRO A 86 -2.41 -7.80 16.63
N THR A 87 -2.52 -8.77 15.73
CA THR A 87 -1.39 -9.24 14.91
C THR A 87 -1.15 -8.39 13.65
N ILE A 88 -2.02 -7.41 13.36
CA ILE A 88 -1.92 -6.57 12.16
C ILE A 88 -1.00 -5.37 12.44
N SER A 89 -0.07 -5.14 11.52
CA SER A 89 0.86 -4.00 11.55
C SER A 89 0.17 -2.65 11.28
N SER A 90 0.82 -1.53 11.62
CA SER A 90 0.29 -0.18 11.36
C SER A 90 -0.02 0.06 9.87
N GLN A 91 0.90 -0.33 8.98
CA GLN A 91 0.70 -0.46 7.53
C GLN A 91 0.96 -1.93 7.21
N HIS A 92 -0.08 -2.67 6.84
CA HIS A 92 -0.02 -4.14 6.72
C HIS A 92 -0.03 -4.61 5.26
N ALA A 93 -0.99 -4.13 4.48
CA ALA A 93 -1.14 -4.52 3.09
C ALA A 93 -1.71 -3.37 2.27
N VAL A 94 -1.45 -3.39 0.96
CA VAL A 94 -2.03 -2.43 0.01
C VAL A 94 -2.67 -3.24 -1.12
N LEU A 95 -3.93 -2.94 -1.42
CA LEU A 95 -4.63 -3.44 -2.59
C LEU A 95 -4.58 -2.36 -3.67
N VAL A 96 -4.09 -2.74 -4.85
CA VAL A 96 -3.90 -1.81 -5.98
C VAL A 96 -4.52 -2.41 -7.23
N TYR A 97 -5.35 -1.63 -7.90
CA TYR A 97 -5.85 -1.97 -9.22
C TYR A 97 -4.83 -1.56 -10.28
N ARG A 98 -4.45 -2.51 -11.13
CA ARG A 98 -3.49 -2.32 -12.22
C ARG A 98 -4.10 -2.76 -13.53
N LEU A 99 -3.76 -2.06 -14.60
CA LEU A 99 -4.08 -2.50 -15.95
C LEU A 99 -3.00 -3.49 -16.42
N VAL A 100 -3.31 -4.78 -16.37
CA VAL A 100 -2.41 -5.82 -16.86
C VAL A 100 -2.80 -6.21 -18.29
N HIS A 101 -1.87 -6.02 -19.22
CA HIS A 101 -2.02 -6.55 -20.58
C HIS A 101 -1.84 -8.07 -20.56
N LYS A 102 -2.90 -8.82 -20.82
CA LYS A 102 -2.81 -10.27 -20.97
C LYS A 102 -2.15 -10.57 -22.30
N LYS A 103 -0.98 -11.22 -22.29
CA LYS A 103 -0.39 -11.79 -23.50
C LYS A 103 -1.21 -13.02 -23.90
N THR A 104 -1.79 -13.00 -25.09
CA THR A 104 -2.31 -14.21 -25.74
C THR A 104 -1.13 -14.95 -26.38
N GLN A 105 -1.26 -16.26 -26.61
CA GLN A 105 -0.18 -17.16 -27.07
C GLN A 105 0.45 -16.75 -28.42
N ASP A 106 -0.20 -15.88 -29.19
CA ASP A 106 0.35 -15.25 -30.38
C ASP A 106 0.78 -13.82 -30.02
N ASP A 107 2.07 -13.55 -30.14
CA ASP A 107 2.84 -12.37 -29.71
C ASP A 107 2.39 -11.03 -30.36
N THR A 108 1.13 -10.66 -30.15
CA THR A 108 0.57 -9.36 -30.49
C THR A 108 -0.09 -8.80 -29.25
N THR A 109 0.45 -7.70 -28.73
CA THR A 109 0.01 -6.99 -27.52
C THR A 109 -1.36 -6.35 -27.78
N GLY A 110 -2.42 -7.14 -27.73
CA GLY A 110 -3.79 -6.68 -27.80
C GLY A 110 -4.25 -6.13 -26.45
N VAL A 111 -4.74 -4.89 -26.42
CA VAL A 111 -5.44 -4.34 -25.26
C VAL A 111 -6.83 -4.99 -25.21
N SER A 112 -7.03 -5.98 -24.34
CA SER A 112 -8.37 -6.57 -24.14
C SER A 112 -9.26 -5.58 -23.39
N THR A 113 -9.93 -4.70 -24.12
CA THR A 113 -11.14 -4.04 -23.63
C THR A 113 -12.22 -5.11 -23.59
N THR A 114 -12.54 -5.63 -22.41
CA THR A 114 -13.73 -6.46 -22.21
C THR A 114 -14.96 -5.60 -22.52
N LYS A 115 -15.42 -5.64 -23.78
CA LYS A 115 -16.76 -5.16 -24.15
C LYS A 115 -17.77 -6.04 -23.43
N ARG A 116 -18.59 -5.46 -22.56
CA ARG A 116 -19.73 -6.16 -21.96
C ARG A 116 -20.94 -6.05 -22.89
N LYS A 117 -21.66 -7.17 -23.01
CA LYS A 117 -23.03 -7.26 -23.55
C LYS A 117 -24.01 -6.50 -22.65
#